data_AF-A0AAE3GPI3-F1
#
_entry.id   AF-A0AAE3GPI3-F1
#
_cell.length_a   1.000
_cell.length_b   1.000
_cell.length_c   1.000
_cell.angle_alpha   90.00
_cell.angle_beta   90.00
_cell.angle_gamma   90.00
#
_symmetry.space_group_name_H-M   'P 1'
#
loop_
_entity.id
_entity.type
_entity.pdbx_description
1 polymer ?
#
loop_
_entity_poly.entity_id
_entity_poly.type
_entity_poly.pdbx_seq_one_letter_code
_entity_poly.pdbx_strand_id
1 'polypeptide(L)' 'MWSLELLQEKPSLKSYLEEALETAYRKGLVLAAEETNLPLKTFPEDCNYTLAEVLSDRFFPGEAATDDLMA' A
#
# COMPACT_ATOMS: atom_id res chain seq x y z
N MET A 1 13.73 2.45 -9.66
CA MET A 1 15.00 1.79 -9.27
C MET A 1 15.75 2.51 -8.16
N TRP A 2 15.80 3.86 -8.11
CA TRP A 2 16.53 4.61 -7.06
C TRP A 2 15.95 4.58 -5.64
N SER A 3 14.66 4.26 -5.48
CA SER A 3 14.00 4.29 -4.16
C SER A 3 14.45 3.17 -3.22
N LEU A 4 14.84 2.00 -3.74
CA LEU A 4 15.18 0.82 -2.94
C LEU A 4 16.63 0.81 -2.43
N GLU A 5 17.58 1.34 -3.20
CA GLU A 5 19.00 1.41 -2.79
C GLU A 5 19.21 2.35 -1.59
N LEU A 6 18.50 3.49 -1.56
CA LEU A 6 18.56 4.45 -0.45
C LEU A 6 18.07 3.87 0.89
N LEU A 7 17.18 2.87 0.85
CA LEU A 7 16.67 2.18 2.03
C LEU A 7 17.64 1.12 2.58
N GLN A 8 18.55 0.62 1.74
CA GLN A 8 19.58 -0.32 2.18
C GLN A 8 20.72 0.37 2.94
N GLU A 9 21.04 1.62 2.59
CA GLU A 9 22.14 2.36 3.24
C GLU A 9 21.80 2.93 4.62
N LYS A 10 20.51 3.08 4.95
CA LYS A 10 20.06 3.65 6.23
C LYS A 10 19.09 2.73 6.96
N PRO A 11 19.59 1.76 7.76
CA PRO A 11 18.74 0.87 8.53
C PRO A 11 17.81 1.61 9.51
N SER A 12 18.21 2.78 10.02
CA SER A 12 17.34 3.64 10.87
C SER A 12 16.14 4.23 10.12
N LEU A 13 16.20 4.31 8.79
CA LEU A 13 15.10 4.80 7.96
C LEU A 13 13.99 3.73 7.83
N LYS A 14 14.32 2.45 8.03
CA LYS A 14 13.33 1.36 7.96
C LYS A 14 12.24 1.51 9.02
N SER A 15 12.62 1.78 10.27
CA SER A 15 11.67 2.02 11.36
C SER A 15 10.78 3.23 11.08
N TYR A 16 11.33 4.28 10.47
CA TYR A 16 10.55 5.45 10.06
C TYR A 16 9.53 5.10 8.96
N LEU A 17 9.88 4.21 8.02
CA LEU A 17 8.97 3.81 6.95
C LEU A 17 7.83 2.93 7.45
N GLU A 18 8.08 2.11 8.46
CA GLU A 18 7.03 1.32 9.11
C GLU A 18 5.98 2.25 9.75
N GLU A 19 6.41 3.25 10.53
CA GLU A 19 5.51 4.28 11.09
C GLU A 19 4.83 5.13 10.00
N ALA A 20 5.58 5.47 8.94
CA ALA A 20 5.06 6.24 7.82
C ALA A 20 4.00 5.44 7.05
N LEU A 21 4.16 4.11 6.92
CA LEU A 21 3.23 3.23 6.23
C LEU A 21 1.87 3.22 6.94
N GLU A 22 1.85 3.04 8.25
CA GLU A 22 0.60 3.09 9.02
C GLU A 22 -0.11 4.43 8.87
N THR A 23 0.65 5.53 8.94
CA THR A 23 0.10 6.88 8.79
C THR A 23 -0.44 7.12 7.39
N ALA A 24 0.29 6.65 6.36
CA ALA A 24 -0.14 6.72 4.98
C ALA A 24 -1.40 5.88 4.73
N TYR A 25 -1.47 4.68 5.30
CA TYR A 25 -2.63 3.79 5.17
C TYR A 25 -3.89 4.43 5.75
N ARG A 26 -3.83 4.96 6.98
CA ARG A 26 -4.96 5.66 7.61
C ARG A 26 -5.46 6.84 6.77
N LYS A 27 -4.54 7.63 6.19
CA LYS A 27 -4.91 8.73 5.28
C LYS A 27 -5.54 8.22 3.99
N GLY A 28 -5.00 7.13 3.44
CA GLY A 28 -5.54 6.46 2.26
C GLY A 28 -6.97 5.96 2.47
N LEU A 29 -7.29 5.41 3.65
CA LEU A 29 -8.65 5.00 4.00
C LEU A 29 -9.64 6.17 3.98
N VAL A 30 -9.25 7.32 4.53
CA VAL A 30 -10.10 8.53 4.53
C VAL A 30 -10.36 8.98 3.10
N LEU A 31 -9.32 9.09 2.27
CA LEU A 31 -9.45 9.48 0.87
C LEU A 31 -10.33 8.49 0.09
N ALA A 32 -10.09 7.18 0.27
CA ALA A 32 -10.88 6.15 -0.40
C ALA A 32 -12.36 6.18 0.03
N ALA A 33 -12.63 6.42 1.31
CA ALA A 33 -14.00 6.58 1.80
C ALA A 33 -14.69 7.82 1.24
N GLU A 34 -13.97 8.94 1.14
CA GLU A 34 -14.46 10.18 0.52
C GLU A 34 -14.77 9.99 -0.98
N GLU A 35 -13.90 9.31 -1.72
CA GLU A 35 -14.07 9.10 -3.17
C GLU A 35 -15.15 8.04 -3.49
N THR A 36 -15.21 6.95 -2.73
CA THR A 36 -16.14 5.84 -2.99
C THR A 36 -17.49 5.99 -2.27
N ASN A 37 -17.59 6.96 -1.35
CA ASN A 37 -18.73 7.17 -0.47
C ASN A 37 -19.08 5.92 0.38
N LEU A 38 -18.11 5.03 0.60
CA LEU A 38 -18.25 3.86 1.46
C LEU A 38 -17.86 4.21 2.90
N PRO A 39 -18.55 3.63 3.91
CA PRO A 39 -18.16 3.81 5.31
C PRO A 39 -16.76 3.26 5.59
N LEU A 40 -15.98 3.92 6.46
CA LEU A 40 -14.62 3.48 6.85
C LEU A 40 -14.55 2.02 7.33
N LYS A 41 -15.60 1.54 8.01
CA LYS A 41 -15.74 0.13 8.46
C LYS A 41 -15.74 -0.91 7.33
N THR A 42 -15.88 -0.47 6.08
CA THR A 42 -15.83 -1.35 4.90
C THR A 42 -14.39 -1.70 4.53
N PHE A 43 -13.44 -0.89 4.96
CA PHE A 43 -12.03 -1.10 4.74
C PHE A 43 -11.39 -1.80 5.95
N PRO A 44 -10.31 -2.58 5.74
CA PRO A 44 -9.55 -3.14 6.85
C PRO A 44 -8.94 -2.03 7.70
N GLU A 45 -9.05 -2.13 9.02
CA GLU A 45 -8.51 -1.13 9.97
C GLU A 45 -6.98 -1.05 9.89
N ASP A 46 -6.32 -2.18 9.68
CA ASP A 46 -4.87 -2.30 9.54
C ASP A 46 -4.45 -2.59 8.09
N CYS A 47 -3.23 -2.18 7.73
CA CYS A 47 -2.67 -2.49 6.42
C CYS A 47 -2.27 -3.98 6.36
N ASN A 48 -2.93 -4.75 5.50
CA ASN A 48 -2.61 -6.16 5.29
C ASN A 48 -1.36 -6.40 4.43
N TYR A 49 -0.73 -5.34 3.94
CA TYR A 49 0.42 -5.42 3.03
C TYR A 49 1.68 -4.93 3.72
N THR A 50 2.78 -5.62 3.45
CA THR A 50 4.10 -5.25 3.95
C THR A 50 4.64 -4.03 3.19
N LEU A 51 5.58 -3.31 3.82
CA LEU A 51 6.27 -2.19 3.16
C LEU A 51 6.93 -2.61 1.83
N ALA A 52 7.47 -3.84 1.77
CA ALA A 52 8.10 -4.37 0.56
C ALA A 52 7.09 -4.58 -0.59
N GLU A 53 5.89 -5.05 -0.27
CA GLU A 53 4.80 -5.21 -1.25
C GLU A 53 4.29 -3.85 -1.72
N VAL A 54 4.02 -2.93 -0.80
CA VAL A 54 3.50 -1.58 -1.13
C VAL A 54 4.48 -0.78 -1.98
N LEU A 55 5.79 -0.96 -1.78
CA LEU A 55 6.84 -0.30 -2.57
C LEU A 55 7.21 -1.05 -3.87
N SER A 56 6.67 -2.25 -4.08
CA SER A 56 6.97 -3.06 -5.26
C SER A 56 6.17 -2.55 -6.46
N ASP A 57 6.87 -2.24 -7.55
CA ASP A 57 6.29 -1.86 -8.83
C ASP A 57 5.53 -3.01 -9.53
N ARG A 58 5.77 -4.24 -9.07
CA ARG A 58 5.17 -5.48 -9.58
C ARG A 58 4.06 -6.02 -8.68
N PHE A 59 3.71 -5.30 -7.61
CA PHE A 59 2.64 -5.71 -6.71
C PHE A 59 1.35 -4.96 -7.05
N PHE A 60 0.31 -5.72 -7.37
CA PHE A 60 -1.05 -5.21 -7.50
C PHE A 60 -1.97 -6.11 -6.66
N PRO A 61 -2.61 -5.59 -5.60
CA PRO A 61 -3.44 -6.40 -4.72
C PRO A 61 -4.75 -6.81 -5.41
N GLY A 62 -5.15 -8.07 -5.21
CA GLY A 62 -6.37 -8.65 -5.79
C GLY A 62 -6.09 -9.84 -6.69
N GLU A 63 -7.14 -10.40 -7.29
CA GLU A 63 -6.96 -11.40 -8.35
C GLU A 63 -6.29 -10.73 -9.55
N ALA A 64 -5.29 -11.42 -10.12
CA ALA A 64 -4.72 -10.99 -11.39
C ALA A 64 -5.87 -10.90 -12.40
N ALA A 65 -5.99 -9.78 -13.10
CA ALA A 65 -6.95 -9.65 -14.19
C ALA A 65 -6.66 -10.77 -15.20
N THR A 66 -7.44 -11.83 -15.16
CA THR A 66 -7.38 -12.91 -16.15
C THR A 66 -7.86 -12.32 -17.47
N ASP A 67 -7.09 -12.52 -18.53
CA ASP A 67 -7.37 -12.06 -19.91
C ASP A 67 -8.71 -12.57 -20.48
N ASP A 68 -9.44 -13.39 -19.73
CA ASP A 68 -10.71 -14.02 -20.11
C ASP A 68 -11.88 -13.01 -20.30
N LEU A 69 -11.70 -11.73 -19.98
CA LEU A 69 -12.67 -10.66 -20.29
C LEU A 69 -12.45 -9.99 -21.66
N MET A 70 -11.44 -10.43 -22.43
CA MET A 70 -11.13 -9.94 -23.78
C MET A 70 -11.37 -11.01 -24.88
N ALA A 71 -12.32 -11.93 -24.69
CA ALA A 71 -12.76 -12.89 -25.70
C ALA A 71 -14.21 -12.63 -26.16
#